data_AF-A0A848ZRT8-F1
#
_entry.id   AF-A0A848ZRT8-F1
#
_cell.length_a   1.000
_cell.length_b   1.000
_cell.length_c   1.000
_cell.angle_alpha   90.00
_cell.angle_beta   90.00
_cell.angle_gamma   90.00
#
_symmetry.space_group_name_H-M   'P 1'
#
loop_
_entity.id
_entity.type
_entity.pdbx_description
1 polymer ?
#
loop_
_entity_poly.entity_id
_entity_poly.type
_entity_poly.pdbx_seq_one_letter_code
_entity_poly.pdbx_strand_id
1 'polypeptide(L)'
;MKQLYLVITLLFISISYGQEPKGNSGDIDGFKLYPNPVTNGRVYINTTLKAPKQILIFDIFGTQVLKTTIIGTELNVSELDAGVYMLRVNEKDKVATRKLIIK
;
A
#
# COMPACT_ATOMS: atom_id res chain seq x y z
N MET A 1 4.54 20.33 -44.92
CA MET A 1 4.59 18.89 -44.60
C MET A 1 5.61 18.55 -43.51
N LYS A 2 6.90 18.94 -43.60
CA LYS A 2 7.92 18.62 -42.56
C LYS A 2 7.64 19.19 -41.15
N GLN A 3 7.07 20.39 -41.07
CA GLN A 3 6.73 21.03 -39.78
C GLN A 3 5.58 20.34 -39.03
N LEU A 4 4.73 19.59 -39.73
CA LEU A 4 3.59 18.89 -39.13
C LEU A 4 4.03 17.63 -38.36
N TYR A 5 5.05 16.93 -38.88
CA TYR A 5 5.66 15.80 -38.18
C TYR A 5 6.35 16.22 -36.88
N LEU A 6 6.98 17.40 -36.87
CA LEU A 6 7.62 17.93 -35.66
C LEU A 6 6.62 18.19 -34.54
N VAL A 7 5.42 18.70 -34.87
CA VAL A 7 4.33 18.92 -33.91
C VAL A 7 3.77 17.59 -33.39
N ILE A 8 3.64 16.57 -34.25
CA ILE A 8 3.18 15.23 -33.86
C ILE A 8 4.19 14.56 -32.92
N THR A 9 5.49 14.67 -33.21
CA THR A 9 6.54 14.11 -32.34
C THR A 9 6.62 14.85 -30.99
N LEU A 10 6.38 16.17 -30.96
CA LEU A 10 6.35 16.94 -29.71
C LEU A 10 5.16 16.54 -28.80
N LEU A 11 4.02 16.14 -29.39
CA LEU A 11 2.82 15.72 -28.66
C LEU A 11 2.97 14.35 -27.97
N PHE A 12 3.88 13.49 -28.44
CA PHE A 12 4.15 12.18 -27.81
C PHE A 12 5.08 12.29 -26.60
N ILE A 13 5.88 13.35 -26.48
CA ILE A 13 6.86 13.51 -25.39
C ILE A 13 6.18 13.99 -24.09
N SER A 14 5.07 14.72 -24.18
CA SER A 14 4.37 15.32 -23.02
C SER A 14 3.53 14.34 -22.18
N ILE A 15 3.41 13.07 -22.57
CA ILE A 15 2.71 12.05 -21.75
C ILE A 15 3.66 11.43 -20.70
N SER A 16 4.94 11.81 -20.70
CA SER A 16 5.91 11.43 -19.67
C SER A 16 5.74 12.24 -18.39
N TYR A 17 4.51 12.39 -17.89
CA TYR A 17 4.29 12.78 -16.50
C TYR A 17 4.59 11.56 -15.65
N GLY A 18 5.84 11.42 -15.19
CA GLY A 18 6.14 10.53 -14.09
C GLY A 18 5.28 10.96 -12.90
N GLN A 19 4.37 10.09 -12.44
CA GLN A 19 3.56 10.40 -11.26
C GLN A 19 4.51 10.67 -10.09
N GLU A 20 4.53 11.92 -9.60
CA GLU A 20 5.08 12.20 -8.29
C GLU A 20 4.24 11.44 -7.26
N PRO A 21 4.86 10.74 -6.30
CA PRO A 21 4.13 10.12 -5.21
C PRO A 21 3.42 11.25 -4.46
N LYS A 22 2.09 11.30 -4.56
CA LYS A 22 1.24 12.25 -3.83
C LYS A 22 1.64 12.20 -2.35
N GLY A 23 2.33 13.22 -1.88
CA GLY A 23 2.77 13.31 -0.49
C GLY A 23 1.57 13.30 0.45
N ASN A 24 1.42 12.20 1.20
CA ASN A 24 0.72 12.00 2.48
C ASN A 24 -0.67 12.61 2.75
N SER A 25 -1.35 13.27 1.82
CA SER A 25 -2.66 13.90 2.12
C SER A 25 -3.81 12.89 2.27
N GLY A 26 -3.59 11.63 1.91
CA GLY A 26 -4.57 10.54 2.05
C GLY A 26 -4.14 9.40 2.99
N ASP A 27 -3.01 9.56 3.68
CA ASP A 27 -2.49 8.52 4.57
C ASP A 27 -3.17 8.57 5.95
N ILE A 28 -3.16 7.44 6.67
CA ILE A 28 -3.74 7.33 8.00
C ILE A 28 -2.83 8.03 9.02
N ASP A 29 -3.40 8.90 9.85
CA ASP A 29 -2.62 9.66 10.82
C ASP A 29 -2.01 8.74 11.88
N GLY A 30 -0.70 8.94 12.13
CA GLY A 30 0.04 8.12 13.09
C GLY A 30 0.21 6.66 12.67
N PHE A 31 0.02 6.34 11.38
CA PHE A 31 0.19 4.99 10.87
C PHE A 31 1.61 4.46 11.13
N LYS A 32 1.72 3.35 11.87
CA LYS A 32 2.98 2.62 12.08
C LYS A 32 2.75 1.13 11.86
N LEU A 33 3.65 0.50 11.11
CA LEU A 33 3.66 -0.94 10.85
C LEU A 33 4.95 -1.55 11.40
N TYR A 34 4.85 -2.40 12.42
CA TYR A 34 6.03 -3.01 13.05
C TYR A 34 5.69 -4.36 13.73
N PRO A 35 6.65 -5.28 13.88
CA PRO A 35 7.91 -5.31 13.15
C PRO A 35 7.67 -5.59 11.66
N ASN A 36 8.55 -5.06 10.81
CA ASN A 36 8.58 -5.37 9.38
C ASN A 36 10.05 -5.36 8.95
N PRO A 37 10.70 -6.51 8.68
CA PRO A 37 10.11 -7.83 8.44
C PRO A 37 9.48 -8.52 9.67
N VAL A 38 8.46 -9.34 9.44
CA VAL A 38 7.75 -10.15 10.45
C VAL A 38 8.44 -11.50 10.59
N THR A 39 8.76 -11.89 11.82
CA THR A 39 9.41 -13.20 12.11
C THR A 39 8.55 -14.14 12.95
N ASN A 40 7.54 -13.61 13.67
CA ASN A 40 6.79 -14.36 14.67
C ASN A 40 5.30 -14.50 14.28
N GLY A 41 4.99 -14.38 12.99
CA GLY A 41 3.62 -14.48 12.46
C GLY A 41 2.66 -13.38 12.96
N ARG A 42 3.18 -12.31 13.57
CA ARG A 42 2.39 -11.18 14.09
C ARG A 42 2.99 -9.85 13.68
N VAL A 43 2.11 -8.95 13.25
CA VAL A 43 2.46 -7.56 12.92
C VAL A 43 1.50 -6.60 13.60
N TYR A 44 2.01 -5.45 14.00
CA TYR A 44 1.26 -4.40 14.67
C TYR A 44 1.06 -3.21 13.74
N ILE A 45 -0.19 -2.78 13.65
CA ILE A 45 -0.68 -1.64 12.86
C ILE A 45 -1.23 -0.62 13.85
N ASN A 46 -0.44 0.40 14.16
CA ASN A 46 -0.84 1.49 15.04
C ASN A 46 -1.32 2.69 14.22
N THR A 47 -2.32 3.40 14.75
CA THR A 47 -3.01 4.54 14.12
C THR A 47 -3.49 5.46 15.23
N THR A 48 -3.50 6.77 15.01
CA THR A 48 -3.94 7.73 16.04
C THR A 48 -5.39 7.53 16.47
N LEU A 49 -6.27 7.24 15.51
CA LEU A 49 -7.72 7.17 15.74
C LEU A 49 -8.18 5.87 16.42
N LYS A 50 -7.39 4.80 16.29
CA LYS A 50 -7.68 3.46 16.83
C LYS A 50 -9.07 2.94 16.44
N ALA A 51 -9.60 3.36 15.29
CA ALA A 51 -10.89 2.91 14.80
C ALA A 51 -10.78 1.48 14.23
N PRO A 52 -11.90 0.82 13.93
CA PRO A 52 -11.88 -0.45 13.21
C PRO A 52 -11.14 -0.31 11.87
N LYS A 53 -10.20 -1.22 11.61
CA LYS A 53 -9.35 -1.21 10.41
C LYS A 53 -9.70 -2.40 9.56
N GLN A 54 -10.05 -2.16 8.30
CA GLN A 54 -10.12 -3.23 7.32
C GLN A 54 -8.74 -3.42 6.71
N ILE A 55 -8.23 -4.63 6.84
CA ILE A 55 -6.92 -5.05 6.36
C ILE A 55 -7.10 -5.94 5.15
N LEU A 56 -6.39 -5.62 4.08
CA LEU A 56 -6.27 -6.43 2.88
C LEU A 56 -4.79 -6.68 2.60
N ILE A 57 -4.41 -7.92 2.35
CA ILE A 57 -3.05 -8.28 1.95
C ILE A 57 -3.11 -8.87 0.56
N PHE A 58 -2.23 -8.38 -0.30
CA PHE A 58 -2.06 -8.83 -1.67
C PHE A 58 -0.65 -9.39 -1.87
N ASP A 59 -0.53 -10.41 -2.72
CA ASP A 59 0.78 -10.83 -3.23
C ASP A 59 1.36 -9.79 -4.22
N ILE A 60 2.56 -10.06 -4.75
CA ILE A 60 3.21 -9.20 -5.73
C ILE A 60 2.51 -9.16 -7.10
N PHE A 61 1.63 -10.12 -7.38
CA PHE A 61 0.85 -10.22 -8.61
C PHE A 61 -0.53 -9.53 -8.48
N GLY A 62 -0.88 -9.05 -7.29
CA GLY A 62 -2.14 -8.39 -6.99
C GLY A 62 -3.27 -9.33 -6.53
N THR A 63 -2.99 -10.62 -6.32
CA THR A 63 -3.96 -11.57 -5.77
C THR A 63 -4.20 -11.25 -4.30
N GLN A 64 -5.46 -11.13 -3.90
CA GLN A 64 -5.81 -10.93 -2.49
C GLN A 64 -5.66 -12.24 -1.72
N VAL A 65 -4.70 -12.30 -0.80
CA VAL A 65 -4.41 -13.49 0.01
C VAL A 65 -5.04 -13.45 1.40
N LEU A 66 -5.28 -12.25 1.94
CA LEU A 66 -5.96 -12.07 3.23
C LEU A 66 -6.89 -10.88 3.19
N LYS A 67 -8.07 -11.02 3.79
CA LYS A 67 -8.98 -9.91 4.10
C LYS A 67 -9.55 -10.11 5.50
N THR A 68 -9.31 -9.16 6.38
CA THR A 68 -9.80 -9.21 7.75
C THR A 68 -10.10 -7.82 8.29
N THR A 69 -10.86 -7.73 9.38
CA THR A 69 -11.14 -6.48 10.08
C THR A 69 -10.69 -6.65 11.53
N ILE A 70 -9.87 -5.72 12.01
CA ILE A 70 -9.36 -5.74 13.38
C ILE A 70 -9.80 -4.49 14.15
N ILE A 71 -10.16 -4.69 15.42
CA ILE A 71 -10.42 -3.63 16.39
C ILE A 71 -9.24 -3.67 17.38
N GLY A 72 -8.19 -2.94 17.07
CA GLY A 72 -6.92 -2.99 17.80
C GLY A 72 -5.73 -2.67 16.92
N THR A 73 -4.56 -3.18 17.33
CA THR A 73 -3.30 -3.01 16.61
C THR A 73 -2.73 -4.32 16.09
N GLU A 74 -3.07 -5.47 16.66
CA GLU A 74 -2.46 -6.74 16.28
C GLU A 74 -3.13 -7.38 15.07
N LEU A 75 -2.30 -7.87 14.15
CA LEU A 75 -2.69 -8.67 13.00
C LEU A 75 -1.88 -9.96 12.99
N ASN A 76 -2.58 -11.09 12.96
CA ASN A 76 -1.97 -12.40 12.76
C ASN A 76 -1.75 -12.64 11.25
N VAL A 77 -0.51 -12.98 10.90
CA VAL A 77 -0.05 -13.32 9.54
C VAL A 77 0.68 -14.65 9.50
N SER A 78 0.50 -15.50 10.51
CA SER A 78 1.18 -16.79 10.66
C SER A 78 0.84 -17.80 9.56
N GLU A 79 -0.31 -17.63 8.90
CA GLU A 79 -0.76 -18.49 7.80
C GLU A 79 -0.21 -18.05 6.44
N LEU A 80 0.49 -16.91 6.37
CA LEU A 80 1.12 -16.45 5.14
C LEU A 80 2.56 -16.98 5.05
N ASP A 81 2.92 -17.49 3.88
CA ASP A 81 4.28 -17.93 3.60
C ASP A 81 5.30 -16.77 3.65
N ALA A 82 6.58 -17.13 3.78
CA ALA A 82 7.66 -16.15 3.72
C ALA A 82 7.71 -15.49 2.34
N GLY A 83 7.76 -14.16 2.31
CA GLY A 83 7.66 -13.41 1.06
C GLY A 83 7.43 -11.92 1.24
N VAL A 84 7.22 -11.25 0.11
CA VAL A 84 6.88 -9.82 0.07
C VAL A 84 5.43 -9.67 -0.35
N TYR A 85 4.72 -8.83 0.37
CA TYR A 85 3.29 -8.57 0.19
C TYR A 85 3.01 -7.08 0.18
N MET A 86 1.85 -6.71 -0.35
CA MET A 86 1.29 -5.37 -0.24
C MET A 86 0.16 -5.37 0.79
N LEU A 87 0.36 -4.66 1.89
CA LEU A 87 -0.64 -4.41 2.92
C LEU A 87 -1.43 -3.15 2.55
N ARG A 88 -2.76 -3.25 2.51
CA ARG A 88 -3.68 -2.12 2.44
C ARG A 88 -4.51 -2.08 3.71
N VAL A 89 -4.56 -0.90 4.33
CA VAL A 89 -5.32 -0.64 5.55
C VAL A 89 -6.30 0.47 5.27
N ASN A 90 -7.58 0.20 5.43
CA ASN A 90 -8.65 1.19 5.33
C ASN A 90 -9.13 1.51 6.76
N GLU A 91 -9.03 2.78 7.16
CA GLU A 91 -9.56 3.29 8.43
C GLU A 91 -10.44 4.51 8.11
N LYS A 92 -11.78 4.35 8.26
CA LYS A 92 -12.78 5.34 7.82
C LYS A 92 -12.62 5.72 6.34
N ASP A 93 -12.33 7.00 6.07
CA ASP A 93 -12.13 7.62 4.77
C ASP A 93 -10.66 7.63 4.31
N LYS A 94 -9.75 7.12 5.15
CA LYS A 94 -8.30 7.10 4.88
C LYS A 94 -7.82 5.71 4.51
N VAL A 95 -6.83 5.66 3.63
CA VAL A 95 -6.23 4.42 3.14
C VAL A 95 -4.71 4.51 3.20
N ALA A 96 -4.10 3.59 3.95
CA ALA A 96 -2.65 3.41 3.97
C ALA A 96 -2.27 2.17 3.18
N THR A 97 -1.22 2.25 2.37
CA THR A 97 -0.59 1.09 1.73
C THR A 97 0.88 0.99 2.11
N ARG A 98 1.35 -0.22 2.44
CA ARG A 98 2.73 -0.48 2.83
C ARG A 98 3.20 -1.82 2.31
N LYS A 99 4.49 -1.90 1.99
CA LYS A 99 5.17 -3.19 1.77
C LYS A 99 5.26 -3.94 3.08
N LEU A 100 4.84 -5.20 3.10
CA LEU A 100 4.96 -6.13 4.21
C LEU A 100 5.92 -7.24 3.82
N ILE A 101 6.87 -7.57 4.68
CA ILE A 101 7.85 -8.64 4.46
C ILE A 101 7.65 -9.66 5.57
N ILE A 102 7.46 -10.93 5.20
CA ILE A 102 7.35 -12.07 6.11
C ILE A 102 8.60 -12.94 5.91
N LYS A 103 9.25 -13.32 7.01
CA LYS A 103 10.43 -14.20 7.01
C LYS A 103 10.09 -15.59 7.51
#